data_AF-A0A1V2W3T1-F1
#
_entry.id   AF-A0A1V2W3T1-F1
#
_cell.length_a   1.000
_cell.length_b   1.000
_cell.length_c   1.000
_cell.angle_alpha   90.00
_cell.angle_beta   90.00
_cell.angle_gamma   90.00
#
_symmetry.space_group_name_H-M   'P 1'
#
loop_
_entity.id
_entity.type
_entity.pdbx_description
1 polymer ?
#
loop_
_entity_poly.entity_id
_entity_poly.type
_entity_poly.pdbx_seq_one_letter_code
_entity_poly.pdbx_strand_id
1 'polypeptide(L)'
;MDSTNNRIYRETPAVDDGGPAFPVDDPFALEPRDVAEMKRLASGMSLRDYFAAKAMRPLTLSMKSARDEEMRSMAREAYAIADAMLRARKA
;
A
#
# COMPACT_ATOMS: atom_id res chain seq x y z
N MET A 1 -24.93 30.21 -2.71
CA MET A 1 -23.94 29.72 -3.69
C MET A 1 -23.75 28.24 -3.38
N ASP A 2 -24.21 27.39 -4.30
CA ASP A 2 -24.19 25.95 -4.14
C ASP A 2 -22.78 25.42 -4.41
N SER A 3 -22.11 24.94 -3.37
CA SER A 3 -20.72 24.48 -3.37
C SER A 3 -20.53 23.09 -3.98
N THR A 4 -21.58 22.45 -4.50
CA THR A 4 -21.58 21.02 -4.83
C THR A 4 -20.96 20.65 -6.19
N ASN A 5 -20.27 21.55 -6.88
CA ASN A 5 -19.80 21.24 -8.25
C ASN A 5 -18.36 21.63 -8.57
N ASN A 6 -17.44 21.45 -7.63
CA ASN A 6 -16.01 21.50 -7.98
C ASN A 6 -15.51 20.14 -8.48
N ARG A 7 -15.65 19.92 -9.79
CA ARG A 7 -15.26 18.72 -10.54
C ARG A 7 -13.73 18.43 -10.51
N ILE A 8 -12.93 19.32 -9.93
CA ILE A 8 -11.47 19.22 -9.86
C ILE A 8 -11.00 18.47 -8.60
N TYR A 9 -11.78 18.47 -7.51
CA TYR A 9 -11.47 17.72 -6.28
C TYR A 9 -12.30 16.45 -6.18
N ARG A 10 -12.29 15.59 -7.20
CA ARG A 10 -12.57 14.18 -6.91
C ARG A 10 -11.39 13.70 -6.09
N GLU A 11 -11.49 13.82 -4.77
CA GLU A 11 -10.64 13.11 -3.83
C GLU A 11 -10.62 11.66 -4.32
N THR A 12 -9.47 11.20 -4.81
CA THR A 12 -9.26 9.79 -5.07
C THR A 12 -9.66 9.10 -3.77
N PRO A 13 -10.63 8.17 -3.76
CA PRO A 13 -11.08 7.57 -2.51
C PRO A 13 -9.84 7.10 -1.76
N ALA A 14 -9.72 7.53 -0.50
CA ALA A 14 -8.58 7.20 0.33
C ALA A 14 -8.38 5.68 0.27
N VAL A 15 -7.22 5.24 -0.24
CA VAL A 15 -6.91 3.83 -0.30
C VAL A 15 -6.84 3.36 1.14
N ASP A 16 -7.72 2.42 1.51
CA ASP A 16 -7.74 1.79 2.81
C ASP A 16 -6.54 0.83 2.91
N ASP A 17 -5.37 1.41 3.15
CA ASP A 17 -4.08 0.73 3.10
C ASP A 17 -3.65 0.16 4.46
N GLY A 18 -4.47 0.38 5.49
CA GLY A 18 -4.25 -0.10 6.86
C GLY A 18 -3.18 0.67 7.64
N GLY A 19 -2.69 1.80 7.13
CA GLY A 19 -1.63 2.60 7.74
C GLY A 19 -0.23 1.99 7.55
N PRO A 20 0.80 2.47 8.27
CA PRO A 20 2.15 1.96 8.16
C PRO A 20 2.25 0.50 8.66
N ALA A 21 2.88 -0.38 7.87
CA ALA A 21 3.10 -1.79 8.20
C ALA A 21 4.00 -1.97 9.43
N PHE A 22 4.97 -1.07 9.58
CA PHE A 22 5.90 -1.01 10.70
C PHE A 22 5.89 0.43 11.24
N PRO A 23 4.98 0.76 12.17
CA PRO A 23 4.88 2.10 12.73
C PRO A 23 6.17 2.52 13.43
N VAL A 24 6.53 3.79 13.29
CA VAL A 24 7.62 4.42 14.05
C VAL A 24 6.98 5.28 15.12
N ASP A 25 7.18 4.92 16.40
CA ASP A 25 6.56 5.61 17.54
C ASP A 25 7.09 7.05 17.69
N ASP A 26 8.38 7.26 17.45
CA ASP A 26 9.02 8.58 17.47
C ASP A 26 9.93 8.80 16.25
N PRO A 27 9.40 9.40 15.16
CA PRO A 27 10.19 9.74 13.98
C PRO A 27 11.27 10.81 14.23
N PHE A 28 11.17 11.58 15.33
CA PHE A 28 12.16 12.62 15.65
C PHE A 28 13.45 12.03 16.24
N ALA A 29 13.39 10.84 16.84
CA ALA A 29 14.56 10.10 17.31
C ALA A 29 15.55 9.74 16.18
N LEU A 30 15.11 9.81 14.92
CA LEU A 30 15.93 9.57 13.73
C LEU A 30 16.61 10.85 13.19
N GLU A 31 16.46 11.98 13.89
CA GLU A 31 17.05 13.27 13.53
C GLU A 31 16.81 13.67 12.06
N PRO A 32 15.55 13.73 11.59
CA PRO A 32 15.25 14.10 10.20
C PRO A 32 15.72 15.52 9.90
N ARG A 33 16.34 15.72 8.73
CA ARG A 33 16.86 17.03 8.28
C ARG A 33 15.74 18.01 7.98
N ASP A 34 14.59 17.52 7.52
CA ASP A 34 13.45 18.33 7.15
C ASP A 34 12.11 17.58 7.36
N VAL A 35 11.01 18.33 7.19
CA VAL A 35 9.64 17.80 7.33
C VAL A 35 9.34 16.70 6.30
N ALA A 36 9.94 16.76 5.10
CA ALA A 36 9.68 15.78 4.05
C ALA A 36 10.39 14.43 4.35
N GLU A 37 11.58 14.47 4.93
CA GLU A 37 12.29 13.32 5.45
C GLU A 37 11.56 12.72 6.66
N MET A 38 11.12 13.55 7.61
CA MET A 38 10.31 13.10 8.75
C MET A 38 9.07 12.35 8.28
N LYS A 39 8.31 12.91 7.33
CA LYS A 39 7.11 12.27 6.77
C LYS A 39 7.44 10.92 6.12
N ARG A 40 8.55 10.82 5.39
CA ARG A 40 8.98 9.58 4.75
C ARG A 40 9.38 8.50 5.76
N LEU A 41 10.10 8.88 6.81
CA LEU A 41 10.48 7.99 7.90
C LEU A 41 9.26 7.47 8.66
N ALA A 42 8.30 8.35 8.93
CA ALA A 42 7.07 8.01 9.64
C ALA A 42 6.09 7.18 8.79
N SER A 43 6.05 7.39 7.47
CA SER A 43 5.07 6.73 6.59
C SER A 43 5.39 5.26 6.32
N GLY A 44 6.67 4.89 6.24
CA GLY A 44 7.07 3.51 5.92
C GLY A 44 6.41 2.93 4.65
N MET A 45 6.25 1.60 4.62
CA MET A 45 5.43 0.87 3.64
C MET A 45 4.01 0.71 4.21
N SER A 46 2.97 0.71 3.37
CA SER A 46 1.61 0.46 3.86
C SER A 46 1.42 -1.00 4.33
N LEU A 47 0.53 -1.22 5.31
CA LEU A 47 0.20 -2.56 5.80
C LEU A 47 -0.34 -3.45 4.67
N ARG A 48 -1.09 -2.84 3.74
CA ARG A 48 -1.55 -3.47 2.50
C ARG A 48 -0.40 -4.00 1.65
N ASP A 49 0.62 -3.19 1.40
CA ASP A 49 1.79 -3.59 0.60
C ASP A 49 2.56 -4.72 1.29
N TYR A 50 2.68 -4.68 2.62
CA TYR A 50 3.31 -5.75 3.38
C TYR A 50 2.54 -7.07 3.27
N PHE A 51 1.20 -7.03 3.40
CA PHE A 51 0.36 -8.22 3.19
C PHE A 51 0.44 -8.74 1.76
N ALA A 52 0.44 -7.85 0.76
CA ALA A 52 0.60 -8.26 -0.64
C ALA A 52 1.95 -8.96 -0.87
N ALA A 53 3.03 -8.42 -0.31
CA ALA A 53 4.36 -9.05 -0.36
C ALA A 53 4.36 -10.44 0.29
N LYS A 54 3.64 -10.62 1.41
CA LYS A 54 3.48 -11.92 2.08
C LYS A 54 2.60 -12.90 1.31
N ALA A 55 1.61 -12.40 0.57
CA ALA A 55 0.69 -13.21 -0.22
C ALA A 55 1.25 -13.63 -1.59
N MET A 56 2.29 -12.94 -2.09
CA MET A 56 2.87 -13.20 -3.40
C MET A 56 3.45 -14.62 -3.49
N ARG A 57 3.04 -15.36 -4.52
CA ARG A 57 3.54 -16.72 -4.77
C ARG A 57 4.99 -16.71 -5.32
N PRO A 58 5.78 -17.77 -5.10
CA PRO A 58 7.14 -17.87 -5.67
C PRO A 58 7.15 -17.83 -7.20
N LEU A 59 8.16 -17.16 -7.77
CA LEU A 59 8.44 -17.24 -9.20
C LEU A 59 9.12 -18.59 -9.52
N THR A 60 8.43 -19.47 -10.26
CA THR A 60 8.98 -20.78 -10.65
C THR A 60 9.77 -20.69 -11.95
N LEU A 61 10.67 -21.64 -12.21
CA LEU A 61 11.48 -21.69 -13.44
C LEU A 61 10.64 -21.78 -14.73
N SER A 62 9.41 -22.32 -14.66
CA SER A 62 8.45 -22.31 -15.77
C SER A 62 7.94 -20.90 -16.12
N MET A 63 8.06 -19.96 -15.18
CA MET A 63 7.75 -18.55 -15.32
C MET A 63 9.01 -17.71 -15.60
N LYS A 64 10.15 -18.32 -15.98
CA LYS A 64 11.35 -17.56 -16.41
C LYS A 64 11.08 -16.65 -17.62
N SER A 65 10.05 -16.95 -18.38
CA SER A 65 9.49 -16.13 -19.45
C SER A 65 8.05 -15.72 -19.12
N ALA A 66 7.77 -15.45 -17.83
CA ALA A 66 6.48 -14.93 -17.38
C ALA A 66 6.09 -13.78 -18.30
N ARG A 67 5.03 -14.00 -19.06
CA ARG A 67 4.47 -12.94 -19.90
C ARG A 67 4.01 -11.85 -18.94
N ASP A 68 4.13 -10.59 -19.31
CA ASP A 68 3.72 -9.45 -18.46
C ASP A 68 2.32 -9.66 -17.83
N GLU A 69 1.44 -10.39 -18.52
CA GLU A 69 0.12 -10.74 -18.03
C GLU A 69 0.12 -11.63 -16.79
N GLU A 70 1.02 -12.62 -16.70
CA GLU A 70 1.12 -13.49 -15.51
C GLU A 70 1.63 -12.71 -14.30
N MET A 71 2.59 -11.80 -14.51
CA MET A 71 3.09 -10.90 -13.46
C MET A 71 1.99 -9.94 -12.99
N ARG A 72 1.19 -9.38 -13.93
CA ARG A 72 0.04 -8.54 -13.62
C ARG A 72 -1.04 -9.31 -12.85
N SER A 73 -1.34 -10.55 -13.22
CA SER A 73 -2.31 -11.40 -12.49
C SER A 73 -1.83 -11.67 -11.08
N MET A 74 -0.56 -12.06 -10.91
CA MET A 74 0.03 -12.32 -9.60
C MET A 74 -0.03 -11.11 -8.68
N ALA A 75 0.30 -9.92 -9.19
CA ALA A 75 0.20 -8.69 -8.41
C ALA A 75 -1.24 -8.41 -7.98
N ARG A 76 -2.22 -8.57 -8.88
CA ARG A 76 -3.65 -8.40 -8.56
C ARG A 76 -4.13 -9.37 -7.49
N GLU A 77 -3.76 -10.64 -7.60
CA GLU A 77 -4.11 -11.68 -6.63
C GLU A 77 -3.52 -11.38 -5.24
N ALA A 78 -2.25 -10.98 -5.18
CA ALA A 78 -1.59 -10.62 -3.93
C ALA A 78 -2.28 -9.44 -3.22
N TYR A 79 -2.63 -8.39 -3.97
CA TYR A 79 -3.37 -7.26 -3.40
C TYR A 79 -4.81 -7.61 -3.02
N ALA A 80 -5.48 -8.51 -3.75
CA ALA A 80 -6.82 -8.97 -3.38
C ALA A 80 -6.82 -9.73 -2.03
N ILE A 81 -5.78 -10.53 -1.78
CA ILE A 81 -5.56 -11.19 -0.48
C ILE A 81 -5.27 -10.16 0.61
N ALA A 82 -4.40 -9.18 0.34
CA ALA A 82 -4.11 -8.10 1.29
C ALA A 82 -5.38 -7.34 1.71
N ASP A 83 -6.24 -6.99 0.75
CA ASP A 83 -7.52 -6.32 1.02
C ASP A 83 -8.47 -7.21 1.84
N ALA A 84 -8.44 -8.53 1.64
CA ALA A 84 -9.20 -9.47 2.44
C ALA A 84 -8.68 -9.56 3.89
N MET A 85 -7.37 -9.51 4.09
CA MET A 85 -6.75 -9.47 5.42
C MET A 85 -7.11 -8.19 6.18
N LEU A 86 -7.11 -7.04 5.50
CA LEU A 86 -7.54 -5.76 6.09
C LEU A 86 -9.01 -5.77 6.49
N ARG A 87 -9.89 -6.31 5.63
CA ARG A 87 -11.31 -6.51 5.97
C ARG A 87 -11.49 -7.41 7.19
N ALA A 88 -10.77 -8.53 7.24
CA ALA A 88 -10.85 -9.48 8.35
C ALA A 88 -10.41 -8.86 9.70
N ARG A 89 -9.45 -7.94 9.69
CA ARG A 89 -9.02 -7.21 10.90
C ARG A 89 -10.08 -6.24 11.45
N LYS A 90 -10.99 -5.76 10.61
CA LYS A 90 -12.03 -4.78 10.98
C LYS A 90 -13.31 -5.43 11.51
N ALA A 91 -13.43 -6.76 11.40
CA ALA A 91 -14.53 -7.56 11.95
C ALA A 91 -14.29 -7.88 13.43
#